data_AF-A0A351Y4I3-F1
#
_entry.id   AF-A0A351Y4I3-F1
#
_cell.length_a   1.000
_cell.length_b   1.000
_cell.length_c   1.000
_cell.angle_alpha   90.00
_cell.angle_beta   90.00
_cell.angle_gamma   90.00
#
_symmetry.space_group_name_H-M   'P 1'
#
loop_
_entity.id
_entity.type
_entity.pdbx_description
1 polymer ?
#
loop_
_entity_poly.entity_id
_entity_poly.type
_entity_poly.pdbx_seq_one_letter_code
_entity_poly.pdbx_strand_id
1 'polypeptide(L)'
;MPLPFDPKQVSYVRYDALFNYVTVSRDIGFRDADTQIVHILGKDIARFHAIFWPAMLMSVDYRLPNTEFVTGFFTVDGHKMSKSLGNVIDPVQVVDDYDRDALIFNLLYDVPMGADGDFSVERLGNLYESMLIGGRGNLVNRVTSLCKKYGITSGKFNKQKREVFKENNNSKLVQYFEDGWDGSKIEEAYLKKADIK
;
A
#
# COMPACT_ATOMS: atom_id res chain seq x y z
N MET A 1 -19.39 17.73 14.51
CA MET A 1 -20.85 17.92 14.26
C MET A 1 -21.60 18.19 15.57
N PRO A 2 -22.61 19.10 15.67
CA PRO A 2 -23.45 19.24 16.85
C PRO A 2 -24.22 17.95 17.18
N LEU A 3 -24.54 17.69 18.44
CA LEU A 3 -25.35 16.52 18.80
C LEU A 3 -26.83 16.73 18.42
N PRO A 4 -27.52 15.71 17.89
CA PRO A 4 -28.91 15.86 17.44
C PRO A 4 -29.90 16.13 18.58
N PHE A 5 -29.53 15.80 19.82
CA PHE A 5 -30.36 15.97 21.02
C PHE A 5 -29.89 17.10 21.95
N ASP A 6 -28.71 17.69 21.72
CA ASP A 6 -28.22 18.86 22.46
C ASP A 6 -27.32 19.73 21.55
N PRO A 7 -27.89 20.78 20.92
CA PRO A 7 -27.14 21.66 20.02
C PRO A 7 -26.02 22.46 20.69
N LYS A 8 -25.97 22.54 22.03
CA LYS A 8 -24.88 23.23 22.76
C LYS A 8 -23.61 22.39 22.85
N GLN A 9 -23.70 21.09 22.57
CA GLN A 9 -22.60 20.14 22.63
C GLN A 9 -22.18 19.73 21.22
N VAL A 10 -20.88 19.46 21.06
CA VAL A 10 -20.29 18.99 19.79
C VAL A 10 -19.71 17.59 19.97
N SER A 11 -19.91 16.76 18.95
CA SER A 11 -19.33 15.41 18.91
C SER A 11 -17.81 15.46 19.01
N TYR A 12 -17.23 14.55 19.79
CA TYR A 12 -15.79 14.39 19.88
C TYR A 12 -15.20 13.99 18.53
N VAL A 13 -14.14 14.68 18.09
CA VAL A 13 -13.60 14.55 16.72
C VAL A 13 -13.25 13.12 16.31
N ARG A 14 -12.76 12.29 17.24
CA ARG A 14 -12.42 10.89 16.92
C ARG A 14 -13.66 10.03 16.70
N TYR A 15 -14.78 10.33 17.36
CA TYR A 15 -16.04 9.63 17.12
C TYR A 15 -16.59 9.98 15.74
N ASP A 16 -16.64 11.28 15.41
CA ASP A 16 -17.09 11.77 14.11
C ASP A 16 -16.24 11.15 12.97
N ALA A 17 -14.93 11.14 13.13
CA ALA A 17 -14.00 10.59 12.14
C ALA A 17 -14.16 9.08 11.88
N LEU A 18 -14.46 8.28 12.91
CA LEU A 18 -14.64 6.83 12.74
C LEU A 18 -15.86 6.48 11.89
N PHE A 19 -16.93 7.29 11.96
CA PHE A 19 -18.11 7.08 11.11
C PHE A 19 -17.84 7.29 9.61
N ASN A 20 -16.72 7.93 9.25
CA ASN A 20 -16.31 8.07 7.86
C ASN A 20 -16.26 6.72 7.12
N TYR A 21 -15.81 5.66 7.79
CA TYR A 21 -15.76 4.32 7.23
C TYR A 21 -17.15 3.85 6.78
N VAL A 22 -18.18 4.08 7.60
CA VAL A 22 -19.56 3.70 7.28
C VAL A 22 -20.18 4.62 6.23
N THR A 23 -19.88 5.92 6.27
CA THR A 23 -20.50 6.88 5.34
C THR A 23 -19.97 6.75 3.92
N VAL A 24 -18.66 6.51 3.74
CA VAL A 24 -18.03 6.39 2.41
C VAL A 24 -18.26 5.00 1.81
N SER A 25 -18.32 3.95 2.63
CA SER A 25 -18.47 2.57 2.15
C SER A 25 -19.90 2.02 2.28
N ARG A 26 -20.93 2.88 2.17
CA ARG A 26 -22.32 2.46 2.44
C ARG A 26 -22.76 1.23 1.66
N ASP A 27 -22.53 1.19 0.35
CA ASP A 27 -23.13 0.16 -0.52
C ASP A 27 -22.24 -1.09 -0.72
N ILE A 28 -20.93 -0.96 -0.48
CA ILE A 28 -19.92 -1.99 -0.72
C ILE A 28 -19.04 -2.27 0.50
N GLY A 29 -19.45 -1.81 1.68
CA GLY A 29 -18.66 -1.86 2.91
C GLY A 29 -19.45 -2.54 4.01
N PHE A 30 -19.74 -1.80 5.08
CA PHE A 30 -20.34 -2.38 6.28
C PHE A 30 -21.77 -2.92 6.10
N ARG A 31 -22.48 -2.57 5.02
CA ARG A 31 -23.82 -3.10 4.73
C ARG A 31 -23.81 -4.36 3.88
N ASP A 32 -22.71 -4.61 3.16
CA ASP A 32 -22.55 -5.83 2.40
C ASP A 32 -21.92 -6.89 3.31
N ALA A 33 -22.56 -8.05 3.42
CA ALA A 33 -22.09 -9.15 4.27
C ALA A 33 -20.85 -9.86 3.67
N ASP A 34 -20.68 -9.80 2.35
CA ASP A 34 -19.61 -10.53 1.67
C ASP A 34 -18.31 -9.72 1.55
N THR A 35 -18.39 -8.40 1.66
CA THR A 35 -17.21 -7.53 1.65
C THR A 35 -16.26 -7.83 2.81
N GLN A 36 -14.95 -7.91 2.53
CA GLN A 36 -13.91 -7.94 3.54
C GLN A 36 -13.47 -6.52 3.91
N ILE A 37 -13.58 -6.16 5.18
CA ILE A 37 -13.25 -4.83 5.68
C ILE A 37 -11.89 -4.88 6.37
N VAL A 38 -10.90 -4.24 5.75
CA VAL A 38 -9.53 -4.12 6.28
C VAL A 38 -9.23 -2.65 6.52
N HIS A 39 -8.94 -2.29 7.75
CA HIS A 39 -8.44 -0.97 8.10
C HIS A 39 -6.92 -0.98 8.16
N ILE A 40 -6.27 -0.04 7.47
CA ILE A 40 -4.81 0.15 7.53
C ILE A 40 -4.54 1.40 8.36
N LEU A 41 -3.78 1.26 9.44
CA LEU A 41 -3.69 2.24 10.50
C LEU A 41 -2.25 2.44 10.98
N GLY A 42 -1.93 3.67 11.37
CA GLY A 42 -0.75 3.93 12.20
C GLY A 42 -0.95 3.44 13.64
N LYS A 43 0.14 3.01 14.27
CA LYS A 43 0.16 2.57 15.69
C LYS A 43 -0.37 3.61 16.69
N ASP A 44 -0.26 4.90 16.38
CA ASP A 44 -0.73 6.00 17.23
C ASP A 44 -2.26 6.07 17.38
N ILE A 45 -3.00 5.57 16.38
CA ILE A 45 -4.47 5.57 16.38
C ILE A 45 -5.10 4.20 16.64
N ALA A 46 -4.28 3.17 16.86
CA ALA A 46 -4.74 1.79 17.03
C ALA A 46 -5.78 1.65 18.14
N ARG A 47 -5.62 2.33 19.29
CA ARG A 47 -6.61 2.28 20.39
C ARG A 47 -8.02 2.73 19.97
N PHE A 48 -8.12 3.67 19.04
CA PHE A 48 -9.42 4.17 18.55
C PHE A 48 -10.13 3.14 17.69
N HIS A 49 -9.38 2.32 16.96
CA HIS A 49 -9.92 1.36 16.01
C HIS A 49 -10.06 -0.05 16.61
N ALA A 50 -9.25 -0.41 17.60
CA ALA A 50 -9.28 -1.73 18.23
C ALA A 50 -10.16 -1.78 19.49
N ILE A 51 -10.48 -0.64 20.11
CA ILE A 51 -11.26 -0.59 21.37
C ILE A 51 -12.53 0.25 21.19
N PHE A 52 -12.36 1.54 20.87
CA PHE A 52 -13.51 2.46 20.83
C PHE A 52 -14.44 2.15 19.66
N TRP A 53 -13.88 1.94 18.46
CA TRP A 53 -14.68 1.66 17.28
C TRP A 53 -15.52 0.37 17.38
N PRO A 54 -14.96 -0.79 17.78
CA PRO A 54 -15.76 -2.00 17.91
C PRO A 54 -16.83 -1.85 18.99
N ALA A 55 -16.53 -1.18 20.11
CA ALA A 55 -17.52 -0.90 21.15
C ALA A 55 -18.68 -0.03 20.62
N MET A 56 -18.38 1.00 19.83
CA MET A 56 -19.40 1.83 19.17
C MET A 56 -20.27 1.01 18.23
N LEU A 57 -19.66 0.18 17.38
CA LEU A 57 -20.39 -0.67 16.44
C LEU A 57 -21.27 -1.70 17.16
N MET A 58 -20.74 -2.35 18.19
CA MET A 58 -21.49 -3.32 19.00
C MET A 58 -22.67 -2.66 19.73
N SER A 59 -22.54 -1.39 20.16
CA SER A 59 -23.62 -0.68 20.84
C SER A 59 -24.88 -0.48 19.99
N VAL A 60 -24.75 -0.55 18.67
CA VAL A 60 -25.85 -0.43 17.70
C VAL A 60 -26.03 -1.70 16.86
N ASP A 61 -25.49 -2.83 17.35
CA ASP A 61 -25.53 -4.15 16.70
C ASP A 61 -25.09 -4.12 15.23
N TYR A 62 -24.00 -3.40 14.96
CA TYR A 62 -23.46 -3.24 13.62
C TYR A 62 -22.24 -4.14 13.40
N ARG A 63 -22.04 -4.56 12.15
CA ARG A 63 -20.95 -5.44 11.74
C ARG A 63 -19.59 -4.83 12.08
N LEU A 64 -18.68 -5.67 12.59
CA LEU A 64 -17.29 -5.31 12.88
C LEU A 64 -16.39 -5.41 11.63
N PRO A 65 -15.30 -4.61 11.56
CA PRO A 65 -14.26 -4.82 10.56
C PRO A 65 -13.63 -6.21 10.70
N ASN A 66 -13.22 -6.81 9.58
CA ASN A 66 -12.63 -8.14 9.56
C ASN A 66 -11.17 -8.12 10.05
N THR A 67 -10.44 -7.03 9.77
CA THR A 67 -9.02 -6.93 10.13
C THR A 67 -8.62 -5.48 10.40
N GLU A 68 -7.89 -5.30 11.50
CA GLU A 68 -7.20 -4.06 11.85
C GLU A 68 -5.70 -4.25 11.58
N PHE A 69 -5.20 -3.73 10.47
CA PHE A 69 -3.80 -3.82 10.09
C PHE A 69 -3.02 -2.59 10.58
N VAL A 70 -2.26 -2.78 11.66
CA VAL A 70 -1.53 -1.70 12.32
C VAL A 70 -0.08 -1.69 11.85
N THR A 71 0.33 -0.60 11.19
CA THR A 71 1.72 -0.35 10.80
C THR A 71 2.52 0.23 11.97
N GLY A 72 3.84 0.03 11.96
CA GLY A 72 4.72 0.70 12.92
C GLY A 72 4.95 2.17 12.62
N PHE A 73 5.76 2.79 13.46
CA PHE A 73 6.27 4.14 13.22
C PHE A 73 7.39 4.13 12.19
N PHE A 74 7.56 5.26 11.52
CA PHE A 74 8.69 5.54 10.65
C PHE A 74 9.68 6.47 11.35
N THR A 75 10.95 6.08 11.36
CA THR A 75 12.08 6.99 11.61
C THR A 75 12.74 7.38 10.29
N VAL A 76 13.52 8.45 10.33
CA VAL A 76 14.39 8.89 9.23
C VAL A 76 15.81 8.89 9.75
N ASP A 77 16.67 8.09 9.13
CA ASP A 77 18.07 7.87 9.51
C ASP A 77 18.25 7.59 11.03
N GLY A 78 17.38 6.73 11.57
CA GLY A 78 17.36 6.31 12.98
C GLY A 78 16.70 7.30 13.94
N HIS A 79 16.24 8.46 13.46
CA HIS A 79 15.65 9.50 14.29
C HIS A 79 14.15 9.66 14.05
N LYS A 80 13.40 9.92 15.12
CA LYS A 80 11.98 10.28 14.99
C LYS A 80 11.85 11.57 14.18
N MET A 81 10.94 11.57 13.20
CA MET A 81 10.64 12.78 12.43
C MET A 81 10.06 13.87 13.35
N SER A 82 10.64 15.06 13.29
CA SER A 82 10.09 16.23 13.97
C SER A 82 10.49 17.51 13.26
N LYS A 83 9.58 18.50 13.25
CA LYS A 83 9.87 19.84 12.72
C LYS A 83 11.05 20.49 13.43
N SER A 84 11.21 20.26 14.73
CA SER A 84 12.31 20.80 15.55
C SER A 84 13.68 20.25 15.17
N LEU A 85 13.75 18.98 14.78
CA LEU A 85 15.01 18.35 14.35
C LEU A 85 15.32 18.62 12.87
N GLY A 86 14.35 19.16 12.11
CA GLY A 86 14.50 19.48 10.69
C GLY A 86 14.61 18.26 9.77
N ASN A 87 14.35 17.04 10.30
CA ASN A 87 14.48 15.77 9.58
C ASN A 87 13.15 15.28 8.99
N VAL A 88 12.22 16.20 8.70
CA VAL A 88 10.96 15.84 8.06
C VAL A 88 11.22 15.65 6.58
N ILE A 89 10.93 14.44 6.08
CA ILE A 89 11.00 14.14 4.65
C ILE A 89 9.69 14.53 3.98
N ASP A 90 9.80 15.32 2.91
CA ASP A 90 8.68 15.57 2.00
C ASP A 90 8.64 14.47 0.94
N PRO A 91 7.61 13.59 0.93
CA PRO A 91 7.51 12.53 -0.06
C PRO A 91 7.40 13.06 -1.49
N VAL A 92 6.88 14.28 -1.70
CA VAL A 92 6.78 14.86 -3.05
C VAL A 92 8.17 15.13 -3.62
N GLN A 93 9.07 15.69 -2.82
CA GLN A 93 10.45 15.94 -3.23
C GLN A 93 11.19 14.65 -3.56
N VAL A 94 11.00 13.61 -2.74
CA VAL A 94 11.61 12.30 -3.01
C VAL A 94 11.10 11.68 -4.31
N VAL A 95 9.81 11.88 -4.62
CA VAL A 95 9.22 11.44 -5.90
C VAL A 95 9.80 12.23 -7.08
N ASP A 96 10.03 13.53 -6.93
CA ASP A 96 10.66 14.34 -7.99
C ASP A 96 12.10 13.86 -8.30
N ASP A 97 12.82 13.37 -7.29
CA ASP A 97 14.20 12.87 -7.44
C ASP A 97 14.29 11.42 -7.96
N TYR A 98 13.40 10.50 -7.52
CA TYR A 98 13.53 9.05 -7.74
C TYR A 98 12.36 8.38 -8.49
N ASP A 99 11.28 9.09 -8.77
CA ASP A 99 9.98 8.57 -9.20
C ASP A 99 9.14 7.91 -8.09
N ARG A 100 7.82 7.96 -8.27
CA ARG A 100 6.81 7.37 -7.39
C ARG A 100 7.02 5.87 -7.21
N ASP A 101 7.27 5.14 -8.28
CA ASP A 101 7.32 3.68 -8.23
C ASP A 101 8.57 3.19 -7.48
N ALA A 102 9.68 3.95 -7.56
CA ALA A 102 10.88 3.68 -6.77
C ALA A 102 10.63 3.86 -5.27
N LEU A 103 9.98 4.97 -4.88
CA LEU A 103 9.62 5.23 -3.49
C LEU A 103 8.68 4.15 -2.94
N ILE A 104 7.63 3.79 -3.68
CA ILE A 104 6.71 2.73 -3.28
C ILE A 104 7.46 1.39 -3.13
N PHE A 105 8.30 1.03 -4.10
CA PHE A 105 9.07 -0.21 -4.03
C PHE A 105 9.99 -0.22 -2.82
N ASN A 106 10.69 0.88 -2.53
CA ASN A 106 11.54 0.99 -1.35
C ASN A 106 10.74 0.86 -0.04
N LEU A 107 9.61 1.55 0.10
CA LEU A 107 8.77 1.46 1.31
C LEU A 107 8.22 0.05 1.54
N LEU A 108 7.96 -0.71 0.49
CA LEU A 108 7.49 -2.10 0.61
C LEU A 108 8.63 -3.10 0.83
N TYR A 109 9.84 -2.77 0.37
CA TYR A 109 11.00 -3.67 0.42
C TYR A 109 11.84 -3.48 1.68
N ASP A 110 12.16 -2.24 2.04
CA ASP A 110 13.12 -1.90 3.10
C ASP A 110 12.45 -1.69 4.46
N VAL A 111 11.16 -1.34 4.47
CA VAL A 111 10.45 -1.01 5.71
C VAL A 111 9.55 -2.19 6.13
N PRO A 112 9.75 -2.75 7.33
CA PRO A 112 8.96 -3.88 7.80
C PRO A 112 7.49 -3.48 8.00
N MET A 113 6.60 -4.33 7.48
CA MET A 113 5.16 -4.17 7.71
C MET A 113 4.80 -4.65 9.13
N GLY A 114 4.24 -3.75 9.94
CA GLY A 114 3.74 -4.04 11.30
C GLY A 114 4.75 -3.83 12.45
N ALA A 115 6.02 -3.57 12.14
CA ALA A 115 7.03 -3.14 13.10
C ALA A 115 7.48 -1.71 12.79
N ASP A 116 8.13 -1.06 13.75
CA ASP A 116 8.73 0.25 13.51
C ASP A 116 9.86 0.10 12.48
N GLY A 117 9.87 0.96 11.48
CA GLY A 117 10.79 0.91 10.36
C GLY A 117 11.56 2.22 10.21
N ASP A 118 12.68 2.15 9.52
CA ASP A 118 13.52 3.31 9.24
C ASP A 118 13.53 3.59 7.74
N PHE A 119 13.39 4.86 7.37
CA PHE A 119 13.54 5.34 6.01
C PHE A 119 14.86 6.10 5.86
N SER A 120 15.55 5.90 4.74
CA SER A 120 16.76 6.64 4.42
C SER A 120 16.82 6.89 2.92
N VAL A 121 17.04 8.15 2.54
CA VAL A 121 17.18 8.55 1.13
C VAL A 121 18.42 7.89 0.51
N GLU A 122 19.49 7.70 1.30
CA GLU A 122 20.69 6.98 0.86
C GLU A 122 20.37 5.51 0.51
N ARG A 123 19.62 4.81 1.38
CA ARG A 123 19.20 3.43 1.11
C ARG A 123 18.26 3.35 -0.08
N LEU A 124 17.36 4.32 -0.24
CA LEU A 124 16.53 4.44 -1.43
C LEU A 124 17.38 4.57 -2.70
N GLY A 125 18.38 5.46 -2.71
CA GLY A 125 19.29 5.64 -3.84
C GLY A 125 20.06 4.36 -4.19
N ASN A 126 20.63 3.70 -3.19
CA ASN A 126 21.34 2.43 -3.37
C ASN A 126 20.43 1.33 -3.92
N LEU A 127 19.20 1.23 -3.43
CA LEU A 127 18.20 0.28 -3.91
C LEU A 127 17.77 0.61 -5.35
N TYR A 128 17.58 1.89 -5.67
CA TYR A 128 17.21 2.37 -6.99
C TYR A 128 18.29 2.02 -8.03
N GLU A 129 19.55 2.34 -7.72
CA GLU A 129 20.67 2.05 -8.61
C GLU A 129 20.92 0.55 -8.77
N SER A 130 20.96 -0.20 -7.67
CA SER A 130 21.35 -1.61 -7.73
C SER A 130 20.24 -2.52 -8.25
N MET A 131 19.00 -2.38 -7.77
CA MET A 131 17.93 -3.30 -8.09
C MET A 131 17.08 -2.84 -9.27
N LEU A 132 16.74 -1.56 -9.33
CA LEU A 132 15.85 -1.04 -10.37
C LEU A 132 16.60 -0.77 -11.67
N ILE A 133 17.68 0.02 -11.64
CA ILE A 133 18.52 0.27 -12.83
C ILE A 133 19.38 -0.96 -13.12
N GLY A 134 20.21 -1.34 -12.15
CA GLY A 134 21.25 -2.36 -12.28
C GLY A 134 20.72 -3.76 -12.57
N GLY A 135 19.66 -4.15 -11.87
CA GLY A 135 19.01 -5.45 -12.03
C GLY A 135 17.95 -5.45 -13.13
N ARG A 136 16.78 -4.89 -12.82
CA ARG A 136 15.58 -5.01 -13.67
C ARG A 136 15.72 -4.23 -14.99
N GLY A 137 16.18 -2.97 -14.93
CA GLY A 137 16.34 -2.11 -16.10
C GLY A 137 17.32 -2.69 -17.11
N ASN A 138 18.51 -3.10 -16.65
CA ASN A 138 19.49 -3.76 -17.50
C ASN A 138 18.99 -5.08 -18.09
N LEU A 139 18.25 -5.89 -17.32
CA LEU A 139 17.65 -7.12 -17.85
C LEU A 139 16.67 -6.82 -18.99
N VAL A 140 15.74 -5.89 -18.78
CA VAL A 140 14.76 -5.49 -19.80
C VAL A 140 15.47 -4.93 -21.04
N ASN A 141 16.47 -4.07 -20.88
CA ASN A 141 17.24 -3.51 -21.98
C ASN A 141 17.95 -4.61 -22.80
N ARG A 142 18.61 -5.56 -22.12
CA ARG A 142 19.29 -6.68 -22.81
C ARG A 142 18.32 -7.58 -23.56
N VAL A 143 17.20 -7.95 -22.92
CA VAL A 143 16.19 -8.81 -23.54
C VAL A 143 15.55 -8.13 -24.74
N THR A 144 15.12 -6.87 -24.61
CA THR A 144 14.51 -6.11 -25.71
C THR A 144 15.49 -5.90 -26.87
N SER A 145 16.77 -5.62 -26.58
CA SER A 145 17.82 -5.52 -27.58
C SER A 145 18.03 -6.83 -28.34
N LEU A 146 18.04 -7.97 -27.65
CA LEU A 146 18.13 -9.29 -28.27
C LEU A 146 16.90 -9.57 -29.14
N CYS A 147 15.70 -9.29 -28.63
CA CYS A 147 14.46 -9.45 -29.38
C CYS A 147 14.49 -8.64 -30.68
N LYS A 148 14.88 -7.37 -30.61
CA LYS A 148 15.00 -6.50 -31.79
C LYS A 148 16.05 -7.02 -32.77
N LYS A 149 17.23 -7.45 -32.27
CA LYS A 149 18.32 -7.96 -33.10
C LYS A 149 17.92 -9.22 -33.89
N TYR A 150 17.15 -10.11 -33.28
CA TYR A 150 16.76 -11.39 -33.88
C TYR A 150 15.32 -11.39 -34.43
N GLY A 151 14.65 -10.23 -34.48
CA GLY A 151 13.28 -10.12 -34.98
C GLY A 151 12.25 -10.91 -34.16
N ILE A 152 12.50 -11.13 -32.86
CA ILE A 152 11.59 -11.85 -31.97
C ILE A 152 10.47 -10.88 -31.56
N THR A 153 9.29 -11.07 -32.14
CA THR A 153 8.09 -10.25 -31.89
C THR A 153 7.08 -10.94 -30.98
N SER A 154 7.26 -12.23 -30.71
CA SER A 154 6.40 -13.01 -29.81
C SER A 154 7.18 -14.14 -29.15
N GLY A 155 6.80 -14.46 -27.92
CA GLY A 155 7.34 -15.60 -27.18
C GLY A 155 6.25 -16.63 -26.91
N LYS A 156 6.61 -17.92 -26.88
CA LYS A 156 5.73 -18.97 -26.38
C LYS A 156 5.86 -19.03 -24.86
N PHE A 157 4.88 -18.48 -24.15
CA PHE A 157 4.80 -18.60 -22.70
C PHE A 157 4.37 -20.02 -22.31
N ASN A 158 5.24 -20.77 -21.62
CA ASN A 158 4.90 -22.11 -21.17
C ASN A 158 4.10 -22.04 -19.86
N LYS A 159 2.77 -22.24 -19.97
CA LYS A 159 1.85 -22.24 -18.82
C LYS A 159 2.18 -23.30 -17.75
N GLN A 160 2.74 -24.46 -18.13
CA GLN A 160 3.05 -25.54 -17.18
C GLN A 160 4.19 -25.17 -16.21
N LYS A 161 5.15 -24.33 -16.62
CA LYS A 161 6.21 -23.86 -15.70
C LYS A 161 5.68 -22.91 -14.62
N ARG A 162 4.54 -22.25 -14.85
CA ARG A 162 3.90 -21.38 -13.85
C ARG A 162 3.32 -22.20 -12.70
N GLU A 163 2.69 -23.33 -13.00
CA GLU A 163 2.13 -24.26 -12.00
C GLU A 163 3.21 -24.78 -11.04
N VAL A 164 4.38 -25.17 -11.58
CA VAL A 164 5.53 -25.64 -10.77
C VAL A 164 6.12 -24.51 -9.90
N PHE A 165 6.07 -23.26 -10.35
CA PHE A 165 6.50 -22.12 -9.54
C PHE A 165 5.49 -21.81 -8.41
N LYS A 166 4.19 -22.02 -8.66
CA LYS A 166 3.11 -21.85 -7.67
C LYS A 166 3.20 -22.86 -6.52
N GLU A 167 3.46 -24.14 -6.83
CA GLU A 167 3.59 -25.19 -5.80
C GLU A 167 4.77 -24.94 -4.84
N ASN A 168 5.87 -24.36 -5.34
CA ASN A 168 7.10 -24.14 -4.57
C ASN A 168 7.12 -22.82 -3.77
N ASN A 169 6.29 -21.83 -4.13
CA ASN A 169 6.21 -20.52 -3.46
C ASN A 169 4.90 -20.36 -2.66
N ASN A 170 4.53 -21.41 -1.94
CA ASN A 170 3.26 -21.60 -1.23
C ASN A 170 3.06 -20.67 -0.01
N SER A 171 3.49 -19.42 -0.09
CA SER A 171 3.13 -18.40 0.89
C SER A 171 1.76 -17.85 0.53
N LYS A 172 0.87 -17.73 1.53
CA LYS A 172 -0.45 -17.10 1.38
C LYS A 172 -0.36 -15.71 0.72
N LEU A 173 0.75 -14.99 0.88
CA LEU A 173 1.00 -13.68 0.27
C LEU A 173 1.08 -13.74 -1.26
N VAL A 174 1.67 -14.80 -1.83
CA VAL A 174 1.75 -14.97 -3.30
C VAL A 174 0.37 -15.26 -3.87
N GLN A 175 -0.44 -16.07 -3.17
CA GLN A 175 -1.83 -16.30 -3.56
C GLN A 175 -2.68 -15.03 -3.46
N TYR A 176 -2.62 -14.29 -2.35
CA TYR A 176 -3.37 -13.03 -2.22
C TYR A 176 -2.95 -11.97 -3.24
N PHE A 177 -1.64 -11.88 -3.53
CA PHE A 177 -1.16 -11.05 -4.63
C PHE A 177 -1.78 -11.56 -5.93
N GLU A 178 -1.57 -12.80 -6.35
CA GLU A 178 -2.10 -13.29 -7.64
C GLU A 178 -3.63 -13.24 -7.79
N ASP A 179 -4.40 -13.46 -6.72
CA ASP A 179 -5.87 -13.45 -6.75
C ASP A 179 -6.44 -12.03 -6.81
N GLY A 180 -5.74 -11.05 -6.22
CA GLY A 180 -6.09 -9.63 -6.28
C GLY A 180 -5.39 -8.85 -7.40
N TRP A 181 -4.31 -9.40 -7.97
CA TRP A 181 -3.42 -8.76 -8.92
C TRP A 181 -3.82 -9.06 -10.36
N ASP A 182 -4.68 -8.19 -10.88
CA ASP A 182 -4.93 -8.11 -12.31
C ASP A 182 -3.93 -7.14 -12.94
N GLY A 183 -2.74 -7.65 -13.27
CA GLY A 183 -1.66 -6.86 -13.89
C GLY A 183 -2.11 -6.14 -15.17
N SER A 184 -3.10 -6.68 -15.89
CA SER A 184 -3.62 -6.07 -17.11
C SER A 184 -4.36 -4.75 -16.87
N LYS A 185 -5.05 -4.61 -15.74
CA LYS A 185 -5.76 -3.37 -15.37
C LYS A 185 -4.83 -2.25 -14.94
N ILE A 186 -3.74 -2.61 -14.24
CA ILE A 186 -2.72 -1.63 -13.84
C ILE A 186 -1.94 -1.19 -15.07
N GLU A 187 -1.54 -2.12 -15.93
CA GLU A 187 -0.83 -1.83 -17.17
C GLU A 187 -1.68 -0.97 -18.11
N GLU A 188 -2.98 -1.29 -18.30
CA GLU A 188 -3.91 -0.41 -19.02
C GLU A 188 -4.03 0.97 -18.36
N ALA A 189 -4.16 1.06 -17.03
CA ALA A 189 -4.28 2.34 -16.32
C ALA A 189 -3.00 3.19 -16.38
N TYR A 190 -1.83 2.55 -16.32
CA TYR A 190 -0.52 3.21 -16.44
C TYR A 190 -0.27 3.65 -17.88
N LEU A 191 -0.51 2.79 -18.88
CA LEU A 191 -0.36 3.13 -20.30
C LEU A 191 -1.30 4.27 -20.71
N LYS A 192 -2.53 4.31 -20.15
CA LYS A 192 -3.49 5.40 -20.39
C LYS A 192 -3.08 6.74 -19.75
N LYS A 193 -2.24 6.71 -18.71
CA LYS A 193 -1.71 7.91 -18.02
C LYS A 193 -0.35 8.36 -18.54
N ALA A 194 0.47 7.45 -19.06
CA ALA A 194 1.86 7.73 -19.43
C ALA A 194 1.99 8.44 -20.80
N ASP A 195 0.91 8.62 -21.56
CA ASP A 195 0.88 9.27 -22.88
C ASP A 195 2.01 8.81 -23.84
N ILE A 196 2.39 7.54 -23.73
CA ILE A 196 3.37 6.91 -24.63
C ILE A 196 2.60 6.45 -25.86
N LYS A 197 2.59 7.31 -26.89
CA LYS A 197 2.21 6.94 -28.27
C LYS A 197 3.25 6.04 -28.91
#